data_AF-A0A315XPG4-F1
#
_entry.id   AF-A0A315XPG4-F1
#
_cell.length_a   1.000
_cell.length_b   1.000
_cell.length_c   1.000
_cell.angle_alpha   90.00
_cell.angle_beta   90.00
_cell.angle_gamma   90.00
#
_symmetry.space_group_name_H-M   'P 1'
#
loop_
_entity.id
_entity.type
_entity.pdbx_description
1 polymer ?
#
loop_
_entity_poly.entity_id
_entity_poly.type
_entity_poly.pdbx_seq_one_letter_code
_entity_poly.pdbx_strand_id
1 'polypeptide(L)'
;MATQPRPSLLKRWLPLLALVLLAAALPLGTAAAQAPAAKSLLNVPFKGVAAPASTFDLVQSIIDFNPGATSHVISVGAPHYLSVLSGELTVTIDGEAQVLAAGKGSAVPAGAKLTLSNAGTSATARLFASTLVEIGAVTDVHLLSAAGVKVFATARRTMSNAPAVVDVIQMAAAYDVGYRTPNHVMNEFHLMVHLAGTTGYVYLDGGAEAYGPGSQAVMYEGRPGWMSNQGPVPSSMAWTWVGTPGKPLTKAAPATTAPAPPNTGNAPAPAERGTTAAIPAAGLALMLLGASALVLSAARRSPRDR
;
A
#
# COMPACT_ATOMS: atom_id res chain seq x y z
N MET A 1 19.01 72.01 36.84
CA MET A 1 18.48 70.85 36.10
C MET A 1 19.53 70.42 35.10
N ALA A 2 20.18 69.27 35.30
CA ALA A 2 21.20 68.76 34.39
C ALA A 2 20.54 67.96 33.26
N THR A 3 20.69 68.41 32.03
CA THR A 3 20.23 67.70 30.83
C THR A 3 21.09 66.46 30.60
N GLN A 4 20.53 65.27 30.84
CA GLN A 4 21.20 64.02 30.47
C GLN A 4 21.40 63.95 28.95
N PRO A 5 22.63 63.70 28.46
CA PRO A 5 22.90 63.58 27.04
C PRO A 5 22.18 62.35 26.49
N ARG A 6 21.32 62.56 25.49
CA ARG A 6 20.65 61.47 24.78
C ARG A 6 21.71 60.62 24.08
N PRO A 7 21.74 59.29 24.31
CA PRO A 7 22.70 58.42 23.64
C PRO A 7 22.51 58.51 22.13
N SER A 8 23.62 58.66 21.39
CA SER A 8 23.61 58.79 19.94
C SER A 8 22.93 57.59 19.29
N LEU A 9 22.12 57.84 18.26
CA LEU A 9 21.37 56.80 17.53
C LEU A 9 22.29 55.65 17.10
N LEU A 10 23.52 55.94 16.68
CA LEU A 10 24.53 54.92 16.31
C LEU A 10 24.77 53.84 17.39
N LYS A 11 24.80 54.20 18.68
CA LYS A 11 25.03 53.24 19.77
C LYS A 11 23.86 52.26 19.96
N ARG A 12 22.64 52.65 19.56
CA ARG A 12 21.46 51.77 19.62
C ARG A 12 21.45 50.71 18.51
N TRP A 13 22.09 51.00 17.37
CA TRP A 13 22.10 50.09 16.22
C TRP A 13 23.30 49.14 16.19
N LEU A 14 24.40 49.47 16.89
CA LEU A 14 25.58 48.59 16.97
C LEU A 14 25.28 47.14 17.37
N PRO A 15 24.46 46.83 18.40
CA PRO A 15 24.17 45.45 18.77
C PRO A 15 23.34 44.71 17.71
N LEU A 16 22.43 45.39 17.02
CA LEU A 16 21.66 44.82 15.91
C LEU A 16 22.56 44.51 14.71
N LEU A 17 23.48 45.40 14.38
CA LEU A 17 24.43 45.20 13.29
C LEU A 17 25.41 44.06 13.59
N ALA A 18 25.86 43.95 14.85
CA ALA A 18 26.68 42.83 15.32
C ALA A 18 25.91 41.50 15.25
N LEU A 19 24.62 41.49 15.59
CA LEU A 19 23.78 40.29 15.49
C LEU A 19 23.55 39.85 14.03
N VAL A 20 23.33 40.79 13.11
CA VAL A 20 23.17 40.51 11.67
C VAL A 20 24.47 39.97 11.07
N LEU A 21 25.61 40.57 11.41
CA LEU A 21 26.93 40.08 10.97
C LEU A 21 27.24 38.70 11.55
N LEU A 22 26.86 38.43 12.79
CA LEU A 22 27.04 37.11 13.42
C LEU A 22 26.13 36.04 12.77
N ALA A 23 24.89 36.38 12.42
CA ALA A 23 23.98 35.49 11.70
C ALA A 23 24.45 35.19 10.27
N ALA A 24 25.09 36.16 9.60
CA ALA A 24 25.67 35.98 8.27
C ALA A 24 26.99 35.17 8.27
N ALA A 25 27.68 35.10 9.42
CA ALA A 25 28.92 34.33 9.60
C ALA A 25 28.69 32.87 10.01
N LEU A 26 27.45 32.48 10.31
CA LEU A 26 27.13 31.07 10.55
C LEU A 26 27.28 30.30 9.23
N PRO A 27 28.08 29.22 9.18
CA PRO A 27 28.12 28.38 8.01
C PRO A 27 26.70 27.89 7.76
N LEU A 28 26.14 28.24 6.61
CA LEU A 28 24.99 27.54 6.07
C LEU A 28 25.48 26.12 5.85
N GLY A 29 25.26 25.26 6.84
CA GLY A 29 25.51 23.84 6.71
C GLY A 29 24.73 23.40 5.49
N THR A 30 25.44 23.07 4.42
CA THR A 30 24.84 22.39 3.28
C THR A 30 24.38 21.05 3.84
N ALA A 31 23.11 20.97 4.24
CA ALA A 31 22.48 19.70 4.52
C ALA A 31 22.65 18.89 3.23
N ALA A 32 23.58 17.93 3.25
CA ALA A 32 23.76 17.03 2.13
C ALA A 32 22.40 16.34 1.96
N ALA A 33 21.74 16.60 0.83
CA ALA A 33 20.48 15.95 0.53
C ALA A 33 20.73 14.44 0.57
N GLN A 34 20.06 13.74 1.49
CA GLN A 34 20.16 12.30 1.57
C GLN A 34 19.65 11.71 0.25
N ALA A 35 20.41 10.79 -0.33
CA ALA A 35 19.99 10.11 -1.56
C ALA A 35 18.64 9.41 -1.31
N PRO A 36 17.69 9.44 -2.27
CA PRO A 36 16.44 8.72 -2.16
C PRO A 36 16.67 7.25 -1.80
N ALA A 37 15.90 6.74 -0.84
CA ALA A 37 16.05 5.37 -0.35
C ALA A 37 14.76 4.56 -0.52
N ALA A 38 14.91 3.24 -0.40
CA ALA A 38 13.80 2.33 -0.15
C ALA A 38 13.75 1.94 1.32
N LYS A 39 12.55 1.86 1.87
CA LYS A 39 12.28 1.35 3.21
C LYS A 39 11.48 0.06 3.11
N SER A 40 12.00 -1.02 3.69
CA SER A 40 11.23 -2.25 3.87
C SER A 40 10.15 -2.02 4.92
N LEU A 41 8.91 -2.33 4.58
CA LEU A 41 7.74 -2.25 5.47
C LEU A 41 7.33 -3.64 5.97
N LEU A 42 7.55 -4.67 5.16
CA LEU A 42 7.18 -6.04 5.46
C LEU A 42 8.12 -7.02 4.74
N ASN A 43 8.47 -8.12 5.41
CA ASN A 43 9.08 -9.30 4.81
C ASN A 43 8.75 -10.54 5.65
N VAL A 44 7.71 -11.27 5.25
CA VAL A 44 7.19 -12.43 5.98
C VAL A 44 7.16 -13.65 5.05
N PRO A 45 8.11 -14.59 5.21
CA PRO A 45 8.12 -15.83 4.45
C PRO A 45 7.28 -16.93 5.13
N PHE A 46 6.43 -17.59 4.35
CA PHE A 46 5.71 -18.81 4.69
C PHE A 46 6.29 -19.95 3.85
N LYS A 47 7.07 -20.82 4.47
CA LYS A 47 7.86 -21.84 3.78
C LYS A 47 7.12 -23.16 3.63
N GLY A 48 7.43 -23.90 2.57
CA GLY A 48 6.94 -25.28 2.41
C GLY A 48 5.44 -25.38 2.20
N VAL A 49 4.85 -24.38 1.55
CA VAL A 49 3.42 -24.31 1.22
C VAL A 49 3.10 -25.30 0.10
N ALA A 50 2.09 -26.13 0.29
CA ALA A 50 1.56 -26.97 -0.77
C ALA A 50 0.82 -26.12 -1.81
N ALA A 51 1.22 -26.21 -3.07
CA ALA A 51 0.48 -25.63 -4.17
C ALA A 51 -0.80 -26.46 -4.43
N PRO A 52 -1.96 -25.83 -4.66
CA PRO A 52 -3.21 -26.57 -4.88
C PRO A 52 -3.21 -27.37 -6.20
N ALA A 53 -2.44 -26.93 -7.19
CA ALA A 53 -2.20 -27.62 -8.45
C ALA A 53 -0.89 -27.11 -9.09
N SER A 54 -0.49 -27.64 -10.25
CA SER A 54 0.61 -27.07 -11.05
C SER A 54 0.24 -25.73 -11.70
N THR A 55 -1.07 -25.43 -11.81
CA THR A 55 -1.61 -24.16 -12.26
C THR A 55 -2.73 -23.73 -11.33
N PHE A 56 -2.64 -22.52 -10.77
CA PHE A 56 -3.55 -22.02 -9.74
C PHE A 56 -3.61 -20.50 -9.74
N ASP A 57 -4.58 -19.91 -9.05
CA ASP A 57 -4.64 -18.46 -8.84
C ASP A 57 -3.98 -18.07 -7.51
N LEU A 58 -3.02 -17.15 -7.56
CA LEU A 58 -2.65 -16.34 -6.41
C LEU A 58 -3.65 -15.19 -6.30
N VAL A 59 -4.30 -15.09 -5.16
CA VAL A 59 -5.14 -13.95 -4.81
C VAL A 59 -4.53 -13.24 -3.62
N GLN A 60 -4.47 -11.91 -3.69
CA GLN A 60 -4.04 -11.09 -2.57
C GLN A 60 -4.98 -9.93 -2.34
N SER A 61 -5.15 -9.55 -1.08
CA SER A 61 -6.01 -8.44 -0.67
C SER A 61 -5.33 -7.58 0.38
N ILE A 62 -5.56 -6.27 0.27
CA ILE A 62 -5.23 -5.27 1.27
C ILE A 62 -6.53 -4.86 1.94
N ILE A 63 -6.59 -5.00 3.26
CA ILE A 63 -7.83 -4.81 4.03
C ILE A 63 -7.53 -3.89 5.20
N ASP A 64 -8.29 -2.81 5.30
CA ASP A 64 -8.23 -1.85 6.38
C ASP A 64 -9.27 -2.18 7.45
N PHE A 65 -8.85 -2.17 8.71
CA PHE A 65 -9.68 -2.32 9.89
C PHE A 65 -9.62 -1.02 10.67
N ASN A 66 -10.70 -0.24 10.66
CA ASN A 66 -10.84 0.94 11.50
C ASN A 66 -10.72 0.59 12.99
N PRO A 67 -10.41 1.56 13.87
CA PRO A 67 -10.44 1.34 15.32
C PRO A 67 -11.75 0.69 15.79
N GLY A 68 -11.65 -0.36 16.59
CA GLY A 68 -12.78 -1.14 17.10
C GLY A 68 -13.47 -2.06 16.08
N ALA A 69 -12.99 -2.13 14.84
CA ALA A 69 -13.60 -2.99 13.82
C ALA A 69 -13.28 -4.47 14.05
N THR A 70 -14.27 -5.33 13.86
CA THR A 70 -14.16 -6.79 13.94
C THR A 70 -14.88 -7.42 12.76
N SER A 71 -14.23 -8.35 12.06
CA SER A 71 -14.84 -9.11 10.97
C SER A 71 -15.91 -10.07 11.51
N HIS A 72 -16.78 -10.56 10.62
CA HIS A 72 -17.54 -11.77 10.94
C HIS A 72 -16.60 -12.98 11.07
N VAL A 73 -17.07 -14.01 11.77
CA VAL A 73 -16.42 -15.33 11.76
C VAL A 73 -16.64 -15.95 10.38
N ILE A 74 -15.55 -16.30 9.70
CA ILE A 74 -15.61 -17.00 8.42
C ILE A 74 -14.95 -18.37 8.54
N SER A 75 -15.46 -19.37 7.81
CA SER A 75 -14.73 -20.62 7.60
C SER A 75 -13.89 -20.50 6.36
N VAL A 76 -12.59 -20.76 6.48
CA VAL A 76 -11.70 -20.55 5.33
C VAL A 76 -11.68 -21.75 4.38
N GLY A 77 -11.88 -21.51 3.08
CA GLY A 77 -11.94 -22.58 2.07
C GLY A 77 -10.57 -23.06 1.60
N ALA A 78 -9.57 -22.20 1.68
CA ALA A 78 -8.18 -22.48 1.31
C ALA A 78 -7.23 -21.88 2.37
N PRO A 79 -5.95 -22.27 2.41
CA PRO A 79 -5.00 -21.66 3.32
C PRO A 79 -4.85 -20.15 3.06
N HIS A 80 -4.83 -19.36 4.13
CA HIS A 80 -4.52 -17.92 4.06
C HIS A 80 -3.19 -17.62 4.72
N TYR A 81 -2.48 -16.67 4.13
CA TYR A 81 -1.23 -16.11 4.63
C TYR A 81 -1.49 -14.66 4.99
N LEU A 82 -1.53 -14.38 6.28
CA LEU A 82 -1.91 -13.07 6.82
C LEU A 82 -0.67 -12.36 7.33
N SER A 83 -0.50 -11.09 7.00
CA SER A 83 0.53 -10.21 7.57
C SER A 83 -0.03 -8.82 7.84
N VAL A 84 0.43 -8.18 8.92
CA VAL A 84 0.01 -6.82 9.26
C VAL A 84 1.01 -5.82 8.68
N LEU A 85 0.55 -4.93 7.79
CA LEU A 85 1.36 -3.86 7.20
C LEU A 85 1.53 -2.68 8.15
N SER A 86 0.47 -2.33 8.88
CA SER A 86 0.48 -1.24 9.87
C SER A 86 -0.56 -1.47 10.96
N GLY A 87 -0.34 -0.90 12.14
CA GLY A 87 -1.21 -1.10 13.30
C GLY A 87 -1.03 -2.47 13.93
N GLU A 88 -2.09 -2.95 14.57
CA GLU A 88 -2.14 -4.22 15.28
C GLU A 88 -3.49 -4.89 15.03
N LEU A 89 -3.49 -6.21 14.83
CA LEU A 89 -4.70 -7.02 14.68
C LEU A 89 -4.67 -8.20 15.64
N THR A 90 -5.78 -8.42 16.33
CA THR A 90 -6.06 -9.72 16.94
C THR A 90 -6.59 -10.65 15.85
N VAL A 91 -5.92 -11.79 15.69
CA VAL A 91 -6.30 -12.89 14.80
C VAL A 91 -6.76 -14.05 15.66
N THR A 92 -8.00 -14.48 15.47
CA THR A 92 -8.57 -15.64 16.15
C THR A 92 -8.75 -16.77 15.15
N ILE A 93 -8.08 -17.90 15.39
CA ILE A 93 -8.12 -19.11 14.56
C ILE A 93 -8.67 -20.23 15.42
N ASP A 94 -9.82 -20.78 15.06
CA ASP A 94 -10.49 -21.85 15.81
C ASP A 94 -10.68 -21.55 17.31
N GLY A 95 -10.91 -20.28 17.64
CA GLY A 95 -11.10 -19.80 19.01
C GLY A 95 -9.81 -19.37 19.70
N GLU A 96 -8.64 -19.71 19.17
CA GLU A 96 -7.34 -19.31 19.71
C GLU A 96 -6.95 -17.93 19.19
N ALA A 97 -6.82 -16.96 20.09
CA ALA A 97 -6.51 -15.58 19.77
C ALA A 97 -5.01 -15.30 19.88
N GLN A 98 -4.45 -14.60 18.89
CA GLN A 98 -3.10 -14.06 18.90
C GLN A 98 -3.11 -12.61 18.42
N VAL A 99 -2.20 -11.80 18.94
CA VAL A 99 -2.04 -10.40 18.53
C VAL A 99 -0.88 -10.31 17.54
N LEU A 100 -1.13 -9.78 16.35
CA LEU A 100 -0.15 -9.52 15.31
C LEU A 100 0.10 -8.01 15.18
N ALA A 101 1.30 -7.58 15.53
CA ALA A 101 1.79 -6.23 15.25
C ALA A 101 2.25 -6.08 13.79
N ALA A 102 2.44 -4.82 13.35
CA ALA A 102 3.04 -4.53 12.05
C ALA A 102 4.35 -5.30 11.82
N GLY A 103 4.50 -5.88 10.62
CA GLY A 103 5.64 -6.73 10.26
C GLY A 103 5.50 -8.19 10.68
N LYS A 104 4.43 -8.57 11.39
CA LYS A 104 4.16 -9.96 11.80
C LYS A 104 3.09 -10.59 10.92
N GLY A 105 3.10 -11.92 10.85
CA GLY A 105 2.13 -12.68 10.10
C GLY A 105 1.84 -14.05 10.70
N SER A 106 0.79 -14.69 10.20
CA SER A 106 0.34 -16.02 10.60
C SER A 106 -0.33 -16.73 9.42
N ALA A 107 -0.20 -18.05 9.38
CA ALA A 107 -0.89 -18.89 8.41
C ALA A 107 -2.19 -19.42 9.01
N VAL A 108 -3.26 -19.39 8.23
CA VAL A 108 -4.57 -19.94 8.60
C VAL A 108 -4.78 -21.19 7.74
N PRO A 109 -4.90 -22.39 8.33
CA PRO A 109 -5.10 -23.60 7.57
C PRO A 109 -6.51 -23.63 6.95
N ALA A 110 -6.66 -24.35 5.84
CA ALA A 110 -7.98 -24.57 5.24
C ALA A 110 -8.93 -25.25 6.24
N GLY A 111 -10.21 -24.88 6.21
CA GLY A 111 -11.25 -25.36 7.10
C GLY A 111 -11.35 -24.63 8.45
N ALA A 112 -10.33 -23.86 8.84
CA ALA A 112 -10.34 -23.14 10.12
C ALA A 112 -11.39 -22.02 10.16
N LYS A 113 -11.86 -21.70 11.36
CA LYS A 113 -12.69 -20.51 11.62
C LYS A 113 -11.79 -19.33 11.91
N LEU A 114 -11.90 -18.28 11.11
CA LEU A 114 -11.11 -17.06 11.20
C LEU A 114 -11.98 -15.89 11.67
N THR A 115 -11.45 -15.09 12.59
CA THR A 115 -11.96 -13.76 12.92
C THR A 115 -10.78 -12.81 13.09
N LEU A 116 -10.96 -11.56 12.67
CA LEU A 116 -9.95 -10.52 12.72
C LEU A 116 -10.54 -9.29 13.39
N SER A 117 -9.81 -8.68 14.32
CA SER A 117 -10.25 -7.45 14.96
C SER A 117 -9.12 -6.46 15.20
N ASN A 118 -9.39 -5.18 14.97
CA ASN A 118 -8.57 -4.09 15.46
C ASN A 118 -9.17 -3.58 16.77
N ALA A 119 -8.67 -4.09 17.91
CA ALA A 119 -9.10 -3.65 19.23
C ALA A 119 -8.58 -2.26 19.63
N GLY A 120 -7.72 -1.66 18.80
CA GLY A 120 -7.18 -0.32 19.02
C GLY A 120 -8.25 0.77 18.90
N THR A 121 -7.99 1.94 19.50
CA THR A 121 -8.96 3.04 19.62
C THR A 121 -8.68 4.24 18.71
N SER A 122 -7.49 4.30 18.09
CA SER A 122 -7.04 5.52 17.40
C SER A 122 -6.47 5.29 16.00
N ALA A 123 -5.88 4.13 15.72
CA ALA A 123 -5.21 3.85 14.45
C ALA A 123 -5.94 2.76 13.65
N THR A 124 -6.01 2.96 12.33
CA THR A 124 -6.42 1.90 11.40
C THR A 124 -5.31 0.85 11.32
N ALA A 125 -5.69 -0.42 11.42
CA ALA A 125 -4.80 -1.53 11.14
C ALA A 125 -4.98 -1.98 9.68
N ARG A 126 -3.88 -2.29 9.00
CA ARG A 126 -3.89 -2.71 7.59
C ARG A 126 -3.35 -4.12 7.48
N LEU A 127 -4.20 -5.02 7.02
CA LEU A 127 -3.90 -6.42 6.73
C LEU A 127 -3.47 -6.57 5.27
N PHE A 128 -2.48 -7.44 5.06
CA PHE A 128 -2.12 -8.01 3.77
C PHE A 128 -2.38 -9.51 3.82
N ALA A 129 -3.35 -9.97 3.03
CA ALA A 129 -3.74 -11.36 2.95
C ALA A 129 -3.37 -11.94 1.58
N SER A 130 -2.92 -13.19 1.54
CA SER A 130 -2.70 -13.93 0.30
C SER A 130 -3.22 -15.35 0.44
N THR A 131 -3.71 -15.91 -0.65
CA THR A 131 -4.16 -17.30 -0.71
C THR A 131 -3.85 -17.88 -2.09
N LEU A 132 -3.60 -19.19 -2.12
CA LEU A 132 -3.42 -19.96 -3.35
C LEU A 132 -4.67 -20.82 -3.53
N VAL A 133 -5.38 -20.63 -4.64
CA VAL A 133 -6.65 -21.32 -4.90
C VAL A 133 -6.63 -21.96 -6.28
N GLU A 134 -7.39 -23.04 -6.47
CA GLU A 134 -7.61 -23.58 -7.82
C GLU A 134 -8.15 -22.50 -8.78
N ILE A 135 -7.85 -22.65 -10.07
CA ILE A 135 -8.30 -21.69 -11.08
C ILE A 135 -9.82 -21.55 -11.03
N GLY A 136 -10.29 -20.30 -10.94
CA GLY A 136 -11.72 -19.99 -10.93
C GLY A 136 -12.42 -20.19 -9.58
N ALA A 137 -11.72 -20.70 -8.56
CA ALA A 137 -12.26 -20.76 -7.21
C ALA A 137 -12.50 -19.33 -6.66
N VAL A 138 -13.57 -19.16 -5.88
CA VAL A 138 -13.86 -17.90 -5.20
C VAL A 138 -13.07 -17.85 -3.90
N THR A 139 -12.36 -16.75 -3.64
CA THR A 139 -11.77 -16.54 -2.33
C THR A 139 -12.81 -15.99 -1.35
N ASP A 140 -12.80 -16.60 -0.19
CA ASP A 140 -13.43 -16.23 1.07
C ASP A 140 -12.85 -14.98 1.74
N VAL A 141 -11.68 -14.48 1.34
CA VAL A 141 -11.08 -13.29 1.98
C VAL A 141 -11.96 -12.03 1.85
N HIS A 142 -12.81 -11.98 0.82
CA HIS A 142 -13.80 -10.92 0.64
C HIS A 142 -14.99 -11.02 1.62
N LEU A 143 -15.16 -12.16 2.27
CA LEU A 143 -16.23 -12.40 3.24
C LEU A 143 -15.93 -11.79 4.61
N LEU A 144 -14.75 -11.19 4.80
CA LEU A 144 -14.39 -10.42 6.00
C LEU A 144 -15.17 -9.11 6.14
N SER A 145 -16.18 -8.85 5.30
CA SER A 145 -17.00 -7.64 5.35
C SER A 145 -17.68 -7.47 6.71
N ALA A 146 -17.46 -6.34 7.37
CA ALA A 146 -18.15 -5.93 8.59
C ALA A 146 -18.07 -4.40 8.72
N ALA A 147 -18.80 -3.84 9.69
CA ALA A 147 -18.72 -2.41 9.96
C ALA A 147 -17.26 -2.01 10.32
N GLY A 148 -16.72 -1.03 9.61
CA GLY A 148 -15.34 -0.57 9.82
C GLY A 148 -14.25 -1.45 9.19
N VAL A 149 -14.61 -2.50 8.45
CA VAL A 149 -13.68 -3.31 7.65
C VAL A 149 -13.84 -2.94 6.17
N LYS A 150 -12.75 -2.52 5.52
CA LYS A 150 -12.76 -2.07 4.12
C LYS A 150 -11.68 -2.78 3.33
N VAL A 151 -12.07 -3.46 2.25
CA VAL A 151 -11.10 -3.92 1.24
C VAL A 151 -10.59 -2.71 0.49
N PHE A 152 -9.28 -2.43 0.61
CA PHE A 152 -8.62 -1.36 -0.15
C PHE A 152 -8.42 -1.78 -1.60
N ALA A 153 -7.88 -2.98 -1.81
CA ALA A 153 -7.64 -3.53 -3.14
C ALA A 153 -7.54 -5.06 -3.08
N THR A 154 -7.86 -5.67 -4.22
CA THR A 154 -7.67 -7.11 -4.45
C THR A 154 -7.02 -7.29 -5.81
N ALA A 155 -6.05 -8.17 -5.86
CA ALA A 155 -5.37 -8.58 -7.08
C ALA A 155 -5.44 -10.09 -7.23
N ARG A 156 -5.53 -10.57 -8.48
CA ARG A 156 -5.52 -11.99 -8.84
C ARG A 156 -4.59 -12.22 -10.02
N ARG A 157 -3.80 -13.30 -9.95
CA ARG A 157 -2.96 -13.76 -11.05
C ARG A 157 -2.93 -15.28 -11.10
N THR A 158 -3.14 -15.82 -12.29
CA THR A 158 -2.90 -17.24 -12.55
C THR A 158 -1.40 -17.51 -12.64
N MET A 159 -0.95 -18.49 -11.86
CA MET A 159 0.39 -19.06 -11.87
C MET A 159 0.34 -20.37 -12.66
N SER A 160 1.37 -20.66 -13.45
CA SER A 160 1.46 -21.89 -14.25
C SER A 160 2.83 -22.54 -14.04
N ASN A 161 2.89 -23.87 -14.18
CA ASN A 161 4.11 -24.65 -13.99
C ASN A 161 4.75 -24.51 -12.59
N ALA A 162 3.93 -24.29 -11.56
CA ALA A 162 4.41 -24.18 -10.20
C ALA A 162 4.84 -25.56 -9.65
N PRO A 163 5.89 -25.62 -8.81
CA PRO A 163 6.22 -26.85 -8.10
C PRO A 163 5.14 -27.20 -7.09
N ALA A 164 5.04 -28.48 -6.71
CA ALA A 164 4.08 -28.95 -5.71
C ALA A 164 4.26 -28.29 -4.33
N VAL A 165 5.47 -27.82 -4.04
CA VAL A 165 5.82 -27.09 -2.81
C VAL A 165 6.47 -25.77 -3.19
N VAL A 166 5.93 -24.68 -2.65
CA VAL A 166 6.37 -23.29 -2.87
C VAL A 166 6.66 -22.60 -1.54
N ASP A 167 7.40 -21.50 -1.59
CA ASP A 167 7.43 -20.51 -0.52
C ASP A 167 6.52 -19.34 -0.91
N VAL A 168 5.62 -18.93 -0.01
CA VAL A 168 4.81 -17.72 -0.16
C VAL A 168 5.47 -16.62 0.65
N ILE A 169 5.93 -15.55 0.00
CA ILE A 169 6.70 -14.49 0.66
C ILE A 169 5.99 -13.17 0.46
N GLN A 170 5.41 -12.66 1.55
CA GLN A 170 4.75 -11.35 1.57
C GLN A 170 5.76 -10.27 1.89
N MET A 171 5.82 -9.26 1.03
CA MET A 171 6.74 -8.13 1.18
C MET A 171 6.00 -6.83 0.94
N ALA A 172 6.53 -5.75 1.49
CA ALA A 172 6.10 -4.40 1.18
C ALA A 172 7.26 -3.42 1.34
N ALA A 173 7.27 -2.38 0.52
CA ALA A 173 8.27 -1.33 0.59
C ALA A 173 7.67 0.04 0.29
N ALA A 174 8.33 1.07 0.82
CA ALA A 174 8.14 2.46 0.43
C ALA A 174 9.38 2.98 -0.29
N TYR A 175 9.19 3.77 -1.33
CA TYR A 175 10.23 4.40 -2.13
C TYR A 175 10.12 5.92 -2.00
N ASP A 176 11.22 6.56 -1.59
CA ASP A 176 11.34 8.02 -1.61
C ASP A 176 11.18 8.55 -3.04
N VAL A 177 10.87 9.85 -3.16
CA VAL A 177 10.79 10.52 -4.47
C VAL A 177 12.14 10.41 -5.17
N GLY A 178 12.13 9.94 -6.43
CA GLY A 178 13.34 9.74 -7.22
C GLY A 178 14.10 8.43 -6.91
N TYR A 179 13.66 7.62 -5.95
CA TYR A 179 14.24 6.31 -5.74
C TYR A 179 14.00 5.39 -6.95
N ARG A 180 15.04 4.63 -7.30
CA ARG A 180 15.01 3.58 -8.32
C ARG A 180 15.77 2.35 -7.82
N THR A 181 15.23 1.17 -8.06
CA THR A 181 15.94 -0.09 -7.81
C THR A 181 17.09 -0.29 -8.82
N PRO A 182 18.15 -1.03 -8.47
CA PRO A 182 19.10 -1.54 -9.47
C PRO A 182 18.40 -2.33 -10.58
N ASN A 183 19.07 -2.48 -11.73
CA ASN A 183 18.57 -3.34 -12.81
C ASN A 183 18.52 -4.80 -12.33
N HIS A 184 17.39 -5.44 -12.54
CA HIS A 184 17.20 -6.82 -12.13
C HIS A 184 16.23 -7.56 -13.05
N VAL A 185 16.26 -8.89 -12.95
CA VAL A 185 15.31 -9.80 -13.58
C VAL A 185 14.51 -10.49 -12.49
N MET A 186 13.20 -10.53 -12.66
CA MET A 186 12.29 -11.36 -11.86
C MET A 186 12.50 -12.83 -12.26
N ASN A 187 12.88 -13.67 -11.30
CA ASN A 187 13.09 -15.11 -11.56
C ASN A 187 11.86 -15.95 -11.23
N GLU A 188 10.99 -15.44 -10.36
CA GLU A 188 9.84 -16.16 -9.83
C GLU A 188 8.56 -15.33 -9.99
N PHE A 189 7.42 -15.99 -9.78
CA PHE A 189 6.14 -15.33 -9.88
C PHE A 189 5.92 -14.35 -8.73
N HIS A 190 5.32 -13.21 -9.03
CA HIS A 190 4.85 -12.27 -8.03
C HIS A 190 3.61 -11.51 -8.49
N LEU A 191 2.92 -10.94 -7.53
CA LEU A 191 1.73 -10.12 -7.73
C LEU A 191 1.85 -8.87 -6.87
N MET A 192 1.77 -7.69 -7.47
CA MET A 192 1.90 -6.40 -6.79
C MET A 192 0.55 -5.70 -6.65
N VAL A 193 0.36 -5.00 -5.52
CA VAL A 193 -0.68 -4.00 -5.30
C VAL A 193 0.00 -2.71 -4.84
N HIS A 194 -0.27 -1.62 -5.54
CA HIS A 194 0.24 -0.30 -5.19
C HIS A 194 -0.62 0.34 -4.11
N LEU A 195 0.00 0.82 -3.03
CA LEU A 195 -0.70 1.31 -1.83
C LEU A 195 -0.79 2.83 -1.78
N ALA A 196 0.27 3.53 -2.24
CA ALA A 196 0.35 4.99 -2.23
C ALA A 196 1.34 5.47 -3.31
N GLY A 197 1.19 6.73 -3.73
CA GLY A 197 2.03 7.36 -4.75
C GLY A 197 1.97 6.67 -6.11
N THR A 198 2.93 6.99 -6.98
CA THR A 198 3.06 6.40 -8.31
C THR A 198 4.37 5.65 -8.42
N THR A 199 4.29 4.35 -8.66
CA THR A 199 5.47 3.53 -8.98
C THR A 199 5.43 3.20 -10.47
N GLY A 200 6.57 3.20 -11.14
CA GLY A 200 6.65 2.71 -12.50
C GLY A 200 7.72 1.65 -12.69
N TYR A 201 7.53 0.85 -13.73
CA TYR A 201 8.45 -0.17 -14.20
C TYR A 201 9.03 0.29 -15.52
N VAL A 202 10.34 0.19 -15.66
CA VAL A 202 11.03 0.51 -16.90
C VAL A 202 11.87 -0.69 -17.28
N TYR A 203 11.68 -1.18 -18.50
CA TYR A 203 12.31 -2.37 -19.04
C TYR A 203 13.48 -1.99 -19.93
N LEU A 204 14.50 -2.87 -20.00
CA LEU A 204 15.71 -2.58 -20.81
C LEU A 204 15.45 -2.58 -22.32
N ASP A 205 14.31 -3.10 -22.74
CA ASP A 205 13.83 -3.07 -24.13
C ASP A 205 13.10 -1.75 -24.49
N GLY A 206 13.04 -0.79 -23.56
CA GLY A 206 12.40 0.51 -23.76
C GLY A 206 10.92 0.56 -23.35
N GLY A 207 10.32 -0.56 -22.95
CA GLY A 207 8.96 -0.53 -22.39
C GLY A 207 8.89 0.18 -21.04
N ALA A 208 7.77 0.84 -20.75
CA ALA A 208 7.52 1.45 -19.45
C ALA A 208 6.05 1.37 -19.06
N GLU A 209 5.79 1.23 -17.77
CA GLU A 209 4.46 1.14 -17.16
C GLU A 209 4.43 1.97 -15.87
N ALA A 210 3.27 2.53 -15.51
CA ALA A 210 3.09 3.33 -14.31
C ALA A 210 1.79 2.95 -13.58
N TYR A 211 1.87 2.91 -12.26
CA TYR A 211 0.85 2.32 -11.39
C TYR A 211 0.57 3.23 -10.20
N GLY A 212 -0.71 3.55 -9.99
CA GLY A 212 -1.21 4.35 -8.87
C GLY A 212 -1.85 3.49 -7.77
N PRO A 213 -2.34 4.11 -6.68
CA PRO A 213 -2.92 3.39 -5.56
C PRO A 213 -4.11 2.50 -5.97
N GLY A 214 -4.17 1.29 -5.42
CA GLY A 214 -5.20 0.28 -5.70
C GLY A 214 -4.98 -0.52 -6.98
N SER A 215 -4.03 -0.13 -7.82
CA SER A 215 -3.73 -0.88 -9.05
C SER A 215 -2.97 -2.18 -8.77
N GLN A 216 -3.27 -3.19 -9.59
CA GLN A 216 -2.53 -4.43 -9.69
C GLN A 216 -1.42 -4.29 -10.72
N ALA A 217 -0.27 -4.89 -10.45
CA ALA A 217 0.86 -4.90 -11.37
C ALA A 217 1.64 -6.22 -11.30
N VAL A 218 2.40 -6.49 -12.37
CA VAL A 218 3.38 -7.57 -12.46
C VAL A 218 4.59 -7.04 -13.20
N MET A 219 5.79 -7.35 -12.72
CA MET A 219 6.96 -7.32 -13.57
C MET A 219 7.07 -8.67 -14.29
N TYR A 220 7.25 -8.65 -15.60
CA TYR A 220 7.29 -9.89 -16.36
C TYR A 220 8.54 -10.72 -16.02
N GLU A 221 8.34 -12.00 -15.73
CA GLU A 221 9.43 -12.95 -15.49
C GLU A 221 10.38 -12.99 -16.68
N GLY A 222 11.69 -13.03 -16.40
CA GLY A 222 12.72 -13.03 -17.43
C GLY A 222 12.92 -11.68 -18.13
N ARG A 223 12.02 -10.70 -17.98
CA ARG A 223 12.18 -9.37 -18.60
C ARG A 223 12.99 -8.44 -17.69
N PRO A 224 14.20 -8.02 -18.11
CA PRO A 224 15.05 -7.16 -17.29
C PRO A 224 14.49 -5.74 -17.22
N GLY A 225 14.60 -5.12 -16.04
CA GLY A 225 14.16 -3.75 -15.84
C GLY A 225 14.50 -3.22 -14.45
N TRP A 226 13.83 -2.14 -14.07
CA TRP A 226 13.88 -1.56 -12.74
C TRP A 226 12.54 -0.95 -12.36
N MET A 227 12.33 -0.77 -11.06
CA MET A 227 11.20 -0.06 -10.49
C MET A 227 11.67 1.31 -10.01
N SER A 228 10.78 2.29 -10.04
CA SER A 228 11.07 3.62 -9.51
C SER A 228 9.83 4.29 -8.95
N ASN A 229 10.00 5.19 -7.98
CA ASN A 229 8.98 6.17 -7.67
C ASN A 229 8.95 7.23 -8.77
N GLN A 230 7.85 7.30 -9.53
CA GLN A 230 7.66 8.26 -10.63
C GLN A 230 6.78 9.45 -10.21
N GLY A 231 6.28 9.46 -8.97
CA GLY A 231 5.41 10.51 -8.45
C GLY A 231 6.17 11.61 -7.69
N PRO A 232 5.48 12.72 -7.38
CA PRO A 232 6.03 13.82 -6.57
C PRO A 232 5.97 13.55 -5.05
N VAL A 233 5.48 12.37 -4.64
CA VAL A 233 5.33 11.95 -3.25
C VAL A 233 5.91 10.56 -3.05
N PRO A 234 6.29 10.15 -1.83
CA PRO A 234 6.69 8.77 -1.56
C PRO A 234 5.65 7.77 -2.05
N SER A 235 6.11 6.70 -2.69
CA SER A 235 5.24 5.61 -3.15
C SER A 235 5.41 4.40 -2.24
N SER A 236 4.39 3.56 -2.14
CA SER A 236 4.49 2.28 -1.44
C SER A 236 3.69 1.20 -2.15
N MET A 237 4.13 -0.03 -2.01
CA MET A 237 3.53 -1.20 -2.64
C MET A 237 3.71 -2.43 -1.75
N ALA A 238 2.79 -3.38 -1.88
CA ALA A 238 2.86 -4.69 -1.27
C ALA A 238 2.79 -5.75 -2.36
N TRP A 239 3.48 -6.87 -2.14
CA TRP A 239 3.49 -7.96 -3.10
C TRP A 239 3.74 -9.30 -2.46
N THR A 240 3.22 -10.32 -3.11
CA THR A 240 3.45 -11.70 -2.76
C THR A 240 4.28 -12.36 -3.83
N TRP A 241 5.41 -12.94 -3.42
CA TRP A 241 6.15 -13.89 -4.23
C TRP A 241 5.63 -15.30 -3.98
N VAL A 242 5.56 -16.07 -5.06
CA VAL A 242 5.42 -17.52 -5.01
C VAL A 242 6.70 -18.08 -5.61
N GLY A 243 7.63 -18.46 -4.73
CA GLY A 243 8.97 -18.87 -5.12
C GLY A 243 9.18 -20.37 -4.98
N THR A 244 10.03 -20.94 -5.84
CA THR A 244 10.59 -22.27 -5.58
C THR A 244 11.48 -22.22 -4.33
N PRO A 245 11.33 -23.13 -3.35
CA PRO A 245 12.14 -23.13 -2.14
C PRO A 245 13.64 -23.12 -2.44
N GLY A 246 14.37 -22.21 -1.79
CA GLY A 246 15.82 -22.05 -1.93
C GLY A 246 16.29 -21.35 -3.21
N LYS A 247 15.39 -20.96 -4.14
CA LYS A 247 15.77 -20.17 -5.32
C LYS A 247 15.72 -18.67 -5.04
N PRO A 248 16.61 -17.88 -5.67
CA PRO A 248 16.57 -16.42 -5.55
C PRO A 248 15.39 -15.84 -6.32
N LEU A 249 14.61 -14.97 -5.65
CA LEU A 249 13.43 -14.31 -6.23
C LEU A 249 13.79 -13.38 -7.41
N THR A 250 14.95 -12.73 -7.32
CA THR A 250 15.49 -11.84 -8.35
C THR A 250 16.97 -12.12 -8.59
N LYS A 251 17.48 -11.70 -9.74
CA LYS A 251 18.91 -11.64 -10.03
C LYS A 251 19.27 -10.30 -10.61
N ALA A 252 20.51 -9.85 -10.38
CA ALA A 252 21.02 -8.65 -11.02
C ALA A 252 20.99 -8.80 -12.55
N ALA A 253 20.56 -7.74 -13.24
CA ALA A 253 20.68 -7.64 -14.68
C ALA A 253 21.91 -6.77 -14.99
N PRO A 254 22.74 -7.15 -15.99
CA PRO A 254 23.84 -6.31 -16.40
C PRO A 254 23.32 -4.92 -16.82
N ALA A 255 24.11 -3.90 -16.53
CA ALA A 255 23.92 -2.60 -17.15
C ALA A 255 24.35 -2.72 -18.62
N THR A 256 23.53 -3.32 -19.48
CA THR A 256 23.56 -2.95 -20.89
C THR A 256 23.28 -1.44 -20.94
N THR A 257 23.82 -0.72 -21.93
CA THR A 257 23.56 0.72 -22.12
C THR A 257 22.06 0.96 -22.18
N ALA A 258 21.46 1.17 -21.01
CA ALA A 258 20.11 1.64 -20.88
C ALA A 258 20.12 3.00 -21.59
N PRO A 259 19.12 3.30 -22.44
CA PRO A 259 18.96 4.66 -22.91
C PRO A 259 19.01 5.58 -21.69
N ALA A 260 19.77 6.67 -21.81
CA ALA A 260 19.95 7.63 -20.71
C ALA A 260 18.57 7.95 -20.10
N PRO A 261 18.45 8.05 -18.76
CA PRO A 261 17.18 8.42 -18.15
C PRO A 261 16.67 9.68 -18.86
N PRO A 262 15.38 9.75 -19.24
CA PRO A 262 14.85 10.95 -19.87
C PRO A 262 15.19 12.12 -18.96
N ASN A 263 15.96 13.06 -19.51
CA ASN A 263 16.37 14.27 -18.82
C ASN A 263 15.07 14.95 -18.37
N THR A 264 14.76 14.96 -17.07
CA THR A 264 13.56 15.61 -16.52
C THR A 264 13.71 17.14 -16.52
N GLY A 265 14.36 17.69 -17.54
CA GLY A 265 14.56 19.12 -17.69
C GLY A 265 13.20 19.78 -17.82
N ASN A 266 12.73 20.41 -16.74
CA ASN A 266 11.67 21.42 -16.62
C ASN A 266 10.49 21.36 -17.63
N ALA A 267 10.14 20.19 -18.14
CA ALA A 267 9.07 20.04 -19.10
C ALA A 267 7.75 20.17 -18.34
N PRO A 268 6.84 21.06 -18.79
CA PRO A 268 5.53 21.19 -18.16
C PRO A 268 4.79 19.85 -18.26
N ALA A 269 4.07 19.51 -17.19
CA ALA A 269 3.29 18.28 -17.09
C ALA A 269 2.39 18.12 -18.34
N PRO A 270 2.27 16.91 -18.91
CA PRO A 270 1.35 16.67 -20.00
C PRO A 270 -0.08 16.94 -19.53
N ALA A 271 -0.82 17.71 -20.32
CA ALA A 271 -2.23 18.02 -20.06
C ALA A 271 -3.03 16.72 -19.88
N GLU A 272 -3.79 16.64 -18.79
CA GLU A 272 -4.72 15.57 -18.50
C GLU A 272 -5.67 15.36 -19.70
N ARG A 273 -5.50 14.28 -20.46
CA ARG A 273 -6.57 13.78 -21.31
C ARG A 273 -7.56 13.04 -20.42
N GLY A 274 -8.50 13.79 -19.85
CA GLY A 274 -9.73 13.23 -19.34
C GLY A 274 -10.51 12.62 -20.49
N THR A 275 -10.49 11.29 -20.63
CA THR A 275 -11.54 10.57 -21.37
C THR A 275 -12.80 10.60 -20.52
N THR A 276 -13.64 11.61 -20.73
CA THR A 276 -15.04 11.56 -20.34
C THR A 276 -15.71 10.53 -21.24
N ALA A 277 -16.07 9.37 -20.70
CA ALA A 277 -16.97 8.45 -21.39
C ALA A 277 -18.35 9.12 -21.47
N ALA A 278 -18.69 9.63 -22.65
CA ALA A 278 -20.02 10.11 -22.96
C ALA A 278 -20.97 8.89 -23.01
N ILE A 279 -21.93 8.85 -22.08
CA ILE A 279 -23.08 7.95 -22.16
C ILE A 279 -24.06 8.58 -23.16
N PRO A 280 -24.41 7.91 -24.27
CA PRO A 280 -25.37 8.47 -25.22
C PRO A 280 -26.76 8.50 -24.60
N ALA A 281 -27.34 9.70 -24.56
CA ALA A 281 -28.71 9.95 -24.17
C ALA A 281 -29.67 9.44 -25.26
N ALA A 282 -30.34 8.33 -25.00
CA ALA A 282 -31.60 7.96 -25.65
C ALA A 282 -32.37 7.00 -24.74
N GLY A 283 -33.39 7.52 -24.04
CA GLY A 283 -34.40 6.68 -23.39
C GLY A 283 -34.99 7.25 -22.10
N LEU A 284 -36.13 7.95 -22.24
CA LEU A 284 -37.28 8.03 -21.32
C LEU A 284 -37.03 8.36 -19.82
N ALA A 285 -37.37 9.54 -19.29
CA ALA A 285 -38.70 10.11 -18.99
C ALA A 285 -39.24 9.81 -17.56
N LEU A 286 -39.68 10.90 -16.90
CA LEU A 286 -40.58 11.00 -15.71
C LEU A 286 -40.04 10.46 -14.37
N MET A 287 -40.09 11.10 -13.19
CA MET A 287 -40.89 12.18 -12.58
C MET A 287 -40.02 12.91 -11.51
N LEU A 288 -39.97 14.25 -11.48
CA LEU A 288 -40.77 15.19 -10.65
C LEU A 288 -40.65 15.05 -9.11
N LEU A 289 -39.97 16.06 -8.53
CA LEU A 289 -40.27 16.87 -7.33
C LEU A 289 -40.76 16.20 -6.02
N GLY A 290 -40.09 16.55 -4.92
CA GLY A 290 -40.68 16.53 -3.58
C GLY A 290 -39.68 16.80 -2.47
N ALA A 291 -39.63 18.06 -2.01
CA ALA A 291 -38.76 18.53 -0.94
C ALA A 291 -39.19 18.08 0.47
N SER A 292 -38.18 18.04 1.36
CA SER A 292 -38.18 18.39 2.79
C SER A 292 -39.49 18.38 3.60
N ALA A 293 -39.50 17.63 4.70
CA ALA A 293 -39.89 18.16 6.02
C ALA A 293 -39.43 17.25 7.17
N LEU A 294 -38.83 17.92 8.15
CA LEU A 294 -38.55 17.51 9.52
C LEU A 294 -39.85 17.27 10.31
N VAL A 295 -39.80 16.47 11.38
CA VAL A 295 -40.30 16.76 12.76
C VAL A 295 -40.84 15.51 13.51
N LEU A 296 -40.16 15.24 14.63
CA LEU A 296 -40.54 14.71 15.95
C LEU A 296 -41.56 13.55 16.14
N SER A 297 -41.02 12.54 16.84
CA SER A 297 -41.41 12.08 18.20
C SER A 297 -42.83 11.55 18.45
N ALA A 298 -42.91 10.27 18.82
CA ALA A 298 -43.70 9.84 19.97
C ALA A 298 -43.27 8.44 20.45
N ALA A 299 -42.82 8.38 21.70
CA ALA A 299 -42.78 7.17 22.49
C ALA A 299 -44.20 6.60 22.68
N ARG A 300 -44.36 5.27 22.71
CA ARG A 300 -45.44 4.63 23.48
C ARG A 300 -45.08 3.23 23.96
N ARG A 301 -45.46 3.05 25.22
CA ARG A 301 -45.22 1.97 26.18
C ARG A 301 -45.73 0.60 25.74
N SER A 302 -45.09 -0.42 26.33
CA SER A 302 -45.63 -1.75 26.63
C SER A 302 -47.00 -1.70 27.33
N PRO A 303 -47.80 -2.77 27.17
CA PRO A 303 -48.37 -3.43 28.33
C PRO A 303 -48.02 -4.93 28.40
N ARG A 304 -47.90 -5.40 29.65
CA ARG A 304 -48.03 -6.79 30.07
C ARG A 304 -49.43 -7.33 29.72
N ASP A 305 -49.53 -8.63 29.45
CA ASP A 305 -50.34 -9.60 30.21
C ASP A 305 -50.60 -10.86 29.37
N ARG A 306 -49.92 -11.96 29.74
CA ARG A 306 -50.45 -13.30 30.09
C ARG A 306 -49.33 -14.32 30.13
#